data_AF-A0A158E3X9-F1
#
_entry.id   AF-A0A158E3X9-F1
#
_cell.length_a   1.000
_cell.length_b   1.000
_cell.length_c   1.000
_cell.angle_alpha   90.00
_cell.angle_beta   90.00
_cell.angle_gamma   90.00
#
_symmetry.space_group_name_H-M   'P 1'
#
loop_
_entity.id
_entity.type
_entity.pdbx_description
1 polymer ?
#
loop_
_entity_poly.entity_id
_entity_poly.type
_entity_poly.pdbx_seq_one_letter_code
_entity_poly.pdbx_strand_id
1 'polypeptide(L)'
;MKIIAYIPVERIQLTACTYTYRSELMELEVVRVVRHRADRTRERFYYHADVKRPARMHHTAMSYGRDDTVVRVNIFRKENPKWKPPVFPEGVNCIEIQS
;
A
#
# COMPACT_ATOMS: atom_id res chain seq x y z
N MET A 1 5.23 -3.09 -12.41
CA MET A 1 3.93 -2.36 -12.39
C MET A 1 4.06 -1.12 -11.50
N LYS A 2 3.32 -0.03 -11.78
CA LYS A 2 3.31 1.17 -10.93
C LYS A 2 1.91 1.55 -10.45
N ILE A 3 1.82 2.19 -9.28
CA ILE A 3 0.59 2.75 -8.72
C ILE A 3 0.85 4.13 -8.12
N ILE A 4 -0.21 4.92 -7.94
CA ILE A 4 -0.20 6.13 -7.14
C ILE A 4 -0.76 5.81 -5.75
N ALA A 5 -0.04 6.14 -4.68
CA ALA A 5 -0.51 5.96 -3.32
C ALA A 5 -0.11 7.12 -2.39
N TYR A 6 -0.86 7.29 -1.31
CA TYR A 6 -0.57 8.26 -0.25
C TYR A 6 0.58 7.74 0.62
N ILE A 7 1.66 8.51 0.70
CA ILE A 7 2.85 8.22 1.52
C ILE A 7 2.96 9.24 2.63
N PRO A 8 3.05 8.83 3.90
CA PRO A 8 3.26 9.74 5.02
C PRO A 8 4.68 10.31 4.95
N VAL A 9 4.81 11.63 4.79
CA VAL A 9 6.10 12.32 4.62
C VAL A 9 6.49 13.16 5.84
N GLU A 10 5.52 13.57 6.66
CA GLU A 10 5.75 14.47 7.78
C GLU A 10 4.81 14.12 8.95
N ARG A 11 5.36 14.00 10.16
CA ARG A 11 4.56 13.84 11.38
C ARG A 11 4.00 15.19 11.81
N ILE A 12 2.69 15.28 11.95
CA ILE A 12 1.98 16.45 12.49
C ILE A 12 1.55 16.14 13.91
N GLN A 13 2.04 16.90 14.88
CA GLN A 13 1.58 16.79 16.27
C GLN A 13 0.21 17.47 16.43
N LEU A 14 -0.77 16.76 16.99
CA LEU A 14 -2.13 17.27 17.20
C LEU A 14 -2.36 17.72 18.64
N THR A 15 -1.87 16.96 19.61
CA THR A 15 -1.92 17.26 21.06
C THR A 15 -0.63 16.78 21.72
N ALA A 16 -0.44 16.90 23.03
CA ALA A 16 0.78 16.40 23.70
C ALA A 16 1.04 14.90 23.45
N CYS A 17 -0.01 14.08 23.33
CA CYS A 17 0.10 12.62 23.23
C CYS A 17 -0.39 12.04 21.90
N THR A 18 -0.89 12.88 20.98
CA THR A 18 -1.50 12.41 19.72
C THR A 18 -0.84 13.09 18.53
N TYR A 19 -0.53 12.31 17.50
CA TYR A 19 0.00 12.80 16.22
C TYR A 19 -0.70 12.12 15.04
N THR A 20 -0.55 12.72 13.87
CA THR A 20 -0.94 12.17 12.57
C THR A 20 0.21 12.35 11.57
N TYR A 21 0.00 11.98 10.31
CA TYR A 21 0.95 12.23 9.23
C TYR A 21 0.33 13.04 8.10
N ARG A 22 1.03 14.07 7.63
CA ARG A 22 0.78 14.62 6.29
C ARG A 22 1.23 13.59 5.28
N SER A 23 0.36 13.28 4.33
CA SER A 23 0.67 12.35 3.24
C SER A 23 0.75 13.08 1.90
N GLU A 24 1.61 12.58 1.01
CA GLU A 24 1.71 13.03 -0.37
C GLU A 24 1.42 11.87 -1.33
N LEU A 25 0.82 12.18 -2.48
CA LEU A 25 0.63 11.19 -3.55
C LEU A 25 1.95 10.97 -4.27
N MET A 26 2.38 9.72 -4.37
CA MET A 26 3.62 9.34 -5.05
C MET A 26 3.34 8.21 -6.03
N GLU A 27 4.00 8.24 -7.18
CA GLU A 27 4.08 7.09 -8.08
C GLU A 27 5.11 6.11 -7.52
N LEU A 28 4.72 4.85 -7.35
CA LEU A 28 5.48 3.83 -6.64
C LEU A 28 5.59 2.57 -7.49
N GLU A 29 6.78 1.98 -7.48
CA GLU A 29 7.03 0.69 -8.10
C GLU A 29 6.49 -0.42 -7.19
N VAL A 30 5.54 -1.19 -7.73
CA VAL A 30 4.94 -2.33 -7.02
C VAL A 30 5.84 -3.54 -7.18
N VAL A 31 6.29 -4.05 -6.03
CA VAL A 31 7.03 -5.31 -5.93
C VAL A 31 6.03 -6.47 -5.88
N ARG A 32 4.92 -6.28 -5.17
CA ARG A 32 3.97 -7.37 -4.91
C ARG A 32 2.56 -6.84 -4.65
N VAL A 33 1.55 -7.60 -5.03
CA VAL A 33 0.14 -7.28 -4.74
C VAL A 33 -0.41 -8.31 -3.78
N VAL A 34 -1.10 -7.84 -2.75
CA VAL A 34 -1.78 -8.66 -1.77
C VAL A 34 -3.26 -8.39 -1.84
N ARG A 35 -4.08 -9.45 -1.83
CA ARG A 35 -5.52 -9.34 -1.67
C ARG A 35 -5.96 -9.81 -0.30
N HIS A 36 -6.93 -9.12 0.26
CA HIS A 36 -7.59 -9.50 1.51
C HIS A 36 -9.08 -9.64 1.24
N ARG A 37 -9.67 -10.73 1.73
CA ARG A 37 -11.12 -10.93 1.63
C ARG A 37 -11.81 -9.87 2.49
N ALA A 38 -12.65 -9.06 1.86
CA ALA A 38 -13.35 -7.95 2.51
C ALA A 38 -14.50 -8.43 3.41
N ASP A 39 -15.10 -9.57 3.06
CA ASP A 39 -16.27 -10.12 3.72
C ASP A 39 -16.21 -11.66 3.62
N ARG A 40 -16.69 -12.36 4.65
CA ARG A 40 -16.84 -13.83 4.62
C ARG A 40 -17.90 -14.27 3.61
N THR A 41 -18.88 -13.43 3.31
CA THR A 41 -20.09 -13.79 2.53
C THR A 41 -20.00 -13.42 1.05
N ARG A 42 -19.31 -12.33 0.70
CA ARG A 42 -19.17 -11.86 -0.69
C ARG A 42 -17.72 -12.03 -1.17
N GLU A 43 -17.54 -12.37 -2.44
CA GLU A 43 -16.22 -12.42 -3.10
C GLU A 43 -15.70 -11.00 -3.42
N ARG A 44 -15.67 -10.13 -2.41
CA ARG A 44 -15.07 -8.81 -2.52
C ARG A 44 -13.68 -8.86 -1.92
N PHE A 45 -12.71 -8.31 -2.64
CA PHE A 45 -11.33 -8.21 -2.19
C PHE A 45 -10.89 -6.75 -2.06
N TYR A 46 -10.18 -6.45 -0.97
CA TYR A 46 -9.33 -5.27 -0.85
C TYR A 46 -7.94 -5.60 -1.34
N TYR A 47 -7.27 -4.63 -1.95
CA TYR A 47 -5.95 -4.82 -2.53
C TYR A 47 -4.96 -3.86 -1.89
N HIS A 48 -3.84 -4.42 -1.48
CA HIS A 48 -2.66 -3.69 -1.04
C HIS A 48 -1.52 -3.97 -2.00
N ALA A 49 -0.61 -3.01 -2.12
CA ALA A 49 0.64 -3.17 -2.83
C ALA A 49 1.79 -3.07 -1.83
N ASP A 50 2.72 -3.99 -1.94
CA ASP A 50 4.03 -3.87 -1.33
C ASP A 50 4.93 -3.17 -2.35
N VAL A 51 5.51 -2.04 -1.95
CA VAL A 51 6.31 -1.15 -2.79
C VAL A 51 7.66 -0.90 -2.12
N LYS A 52 8.70 -0.59 -2.91
CA LYS A 52 9.99 -0.17 -2.35
C LYS A 52 9.78 1.05 -1.45
N ARG A 53 10.40 1.05 -0.28
CA ARG A 53 10.25 2.13 0.72
C ARG A 53 10.66 3.47 0.08
N PRO A 54 9.74 4.45 -0.02
CA PRO A 54 10.08 5.74 -0.59
C PRO A 54 11.07 6.47 0.33
N ALA A 55 12.12 7.07 -0.25
CA ALA A 55 13.11 7.84 0.52
C ALA A 55 12.49 9.01 1.31
N ARG A 56 11.37 9.55 0.80
CA ARG A 56 10.62 10.65 1.42
C ARG A 56 9.64 10.19 2.50
N MET A 57 9.45 8.89 2.71
CA MET A 57 8.54 8.38 3.75
C MET A 57 9.11 8.69 5.13
N HIS A 58 8.27 9.24 6.02
CA HIS A 58 8.67 9.53 7.39
C HIS A 58 9.12 8.25 8.11
N HIS A 59 10.29 8.27 8.74
CA HIS A 59 10.92 7.06 9.29
C HIS A 59 10.10 6.37 10.39
N THR A 60 9.36 7.14 11.21
CA THR A 60 8.46 6.60 12.25
C THR A 60 7.07 6.17 11.75
N ALA A 61 6.74 6.39 10.47
CA ALA A 61 5.47 5.92 9.95
C ALA A 61 5.51 4.39 9.85
N MET A 62 4.54 3.71 10.46
CA MET A 62 4.51 2.25 10.47
C MET A 62 4.48 1.68 9.05
N SER A 63 5.40 0.77 8.76
CA SER A 63 5.41 -0.03 7.55
C SER A 63 5.00 -1.47 7.89
N TYR A 64 3.88 -1.94 7.35
CA TYR A 64 3.49 -3.36 7.43
C TYR A 64 4.22 -4.23 6.39
N GLY A 65 5.43 -3.83 6.01
CA GLY A 65 6.28 -4.55 5.06
C GLY A 65 6.83 -5.85 5.63
N ARG A 66 7.32 -6.72 4.73
CA ARG A 66 8.02 -7.96 5.12
C ARG A 66 9.41 -7.66 5.72
N ASP A 67 10.00 -6.55 5.30
CA ASP A 67 11.34 -6.07 5.65
C ASP A 67 11.34 -4.53 5.68
N ASP A 68 12.41 -3.91 6.19
CA ASP A 68 12.55 -2.44 6.27
C ASP A 68 12.68 -1.76 4.89
N THR A 69 12.84 -2.55 3.81
CA THR A 69 13.05 -2.07 2.45
C THR A 69 11.75 -1.93 1.65
N VAL A 70 10.66 -2.52 2.14
CA VAL A 70 9.36 -2.55 1.49
C VAL A 70 8.29 -2.01 2.44
N VAL A 71 7.33 -1.26 1.90
CA VAL A 71 6.17 -0.78 2.64
C VAL A 71 4.89 -1.25 1.96
N ARG A 72 3.90 -1.62 2.77
CA ARG A 72 2.56 -1.93 2.30
C ARG A 72 1.70 -0.67 2.21
N VAL A 73 1.11 -0.42 1.05
CA VAL A 73 0.21 0.71 0.78
C VAL A 73 -1.14 0.22 0.25
N ASN A 74 -2.18 1.02 0.51
CA ASN A 74 -3.51 0.76 -0.03
C ASN A 74 -3.58 1.13 -1.52
N ILE A 75 -4.18 0.25 -2.33
CA ILE A 75 -4.46 0.57 -3.74
C ILE A 75 -5.82 1.28 -3.81
N PHE A 76 -5.78 2.61 -3.84
CA PHE A 76 -6.99 3.42 -4.01
C PHE A 76 -7.37 3.48 -5.49
N ARG A 77 -8.51 2.87 -5.86
CA ARG A 77 -9.02 2.88 -7.24
C ARG A 77 -9.28 4.29 -7.79
N LYS A 78 -9.64 5.23 -6.91
CA LYS A 78 -9.85 6.64 -7.27
C LYS A 78 -8.56 7.26 -7.85
N GLU A 79 -7.42 6.98 -7.23
CA GLU A 79 -6.10 7.47 -7.66
C GLU A 79 -5.49 6.59 -8.77
N ASN A 80 -6.04 5.39 -8.97
CA ASN A 80 -5.56 4.42 -9.95
C ASN A 80 -6.70 3.90 -10.85
N PRO A 81 -7.39 4.75 -11.63
CA PRO A 81 -8.59 4.36 -12.37
C PRO A 81 -8.33 3.32 -13.46
N LYS A 82 -7.10 3.27 -13.99
CA LYS A 82 -6.68 2.29 -15.01
C LYS A 82 -6.13 1.00 -14.39
N TRP A 83 -5.90 0.96 -13.08
CA TRP A 83 -5.34 -0.21 -12.44
C TRP A 83 -6.40 -1.32 -12.36
N LYS A 84 -5.99 -2.51 -12.77
CA LYS A 84 -6.79 -3.73 -12.65
C LYS A 84 -6.04 -4.71 -11.75
N PRO A 85 -6.74 -5.43 -10.87
CA PRO A 85 -6.10 -6.44 -10.05
C PRO A 85 -5.49 -7.53 -10.94
N PRO A 86 -4.29 -8.05 -10.60
CA PRO A 86 -3.73 -9.20 -11.29
C PRO A 86 -4.60 -10.45 -11.07
N VAL A 87 -4.43 -11.45 -11.92
CA VAL A 87 -5.12 -12.74 -11.75
C VAL A 87 -4.42 -13.51 -10.64
N PHE A 88 -5.14 -13.78 -9.55
CA PHE A 88 -4.63 -14.58 -8.44
C PHE A 88 -4.94 -16.06 -8.66
N PRO A 89 -3.91 -16.94 -8.59
CA PRO A 89 -4.15 -18.37 -8.54
C PRO A 89 -5.05 -18.75 -7.36
N GLU A 90 -5.72 -19.90 -7.47
CA GLU A 90 -6.56 -20.43 -6.41
C GLU A 90 -5.74 -20.64 -5.12
N GLY A 91 -6.31 -20.27 -3.98
CA GLY A 91 -5.62 -20.32 -2.68
C GLY A 91 -4.52 -19.28 -2.47
N VAL A 92 -4.10 -18.56 -3.51
CA VAL A 92 -3.02 -17.56 -3.42
C VAL A 92 -3.60 -16.17 -3.16
N ASN A 93 -3.09 -15.49 -2.13
CA ASN A 93 -3.50 -14.13 -1.76
C ASN A 93 -2.43 -13.07 -2.01
N CYS A 94 -1.31 -13.46 -2.60
CA CYS A 94 -0.13 -12.63 -2.75
C CYS A 94 0.60 -12.99 -4.05
N ILE A 95 0.88 -12.00 -4.90
CA ILE A 95 1.56 -12.19 -6.19
C ILE A 95 2.73 -11.23 -6.28
N GLU A 96 3.93 -11.77 -6.48
CA GLU A 96 5.12 -11.00 -6.84
C GLU A 96 4.96 -10.45 -8.27
N ILE A 97 5.25 -9.17 -8.44
CA ILE A 97 5.22 -8.49 -9.72
C ILE A 97 6.65 -8.49 -10.25
N GLN A 98 6.90 -9.30 -11.28
CA GLN A 98 8.15 -9.23 -12.02
C GLN A 98 8.24 -7.85 -12.70
N SER A 99 9.29 -7.10 -12.36
CA SER A 99 9.64 -5.80 -12.93
C SER A 99 10.21 -5.95 -14.33
#